data_AF-A0A955SJM4-F1
#
_entry.id   AF-A0A955SJM4-F1
#
_cell.length_a   1.000
_cell.length_b   1.000
_cell.length_c   1.000
_cell.angle_alpha   90.00
_cell.angle_beta   90.00
_cell.angle_gamma   90.00
#
_symmetry.space_group_name_H-M   'P 1'
#
loop_
_entity.id
_entity.type
_entity.pdbx_description
1 polymer ?
#
loop_
_entity_poly.entity_id
_entity_poly.type
_entity_poly.pdbx_seq_one_letter_code
_entity_poly.pdbx_strand_id
1 'polypeptide(L)'
;MSDPPATNRKLSQEQLEVFRVLYPLFKNEVLRRREFMSRLSAFYDTVLMLLIMTIVMFSTGHQNFTMRWLGISGVVILSGFVAHLILEQAIRHRMAKQQLIELEREIGLYQEGWIFSGKSAYPQHWQTDWLSDRSVAMYLTILTVLTALVICAMLINP
;
A
#
# COMPACT_ATOMS: atom_id res chain seq x y z
N MET A 1 -48.64 4.63 -6.53
CA MET A 1 -47.36 5.08 -5.96
C MET A 1 -47.37 4.63 -4.50
N SER A 2 -46.97 3.39 -4.24
CA SER A 2 -47.10 2.77 -2.92
C SER A 2 -45.90 3.15 -2.07
N ASP A 3 -46.14 3.87 -0.97
CA ASP A 3 -45.11 4.19 0.02
C ASP A 3 -44.44 2.89 0.52
N PRO A 4 -43.11 2.78 0.50
CA PRO A 4 -42.44 1.60 1.05
C PRO A 4 -42.63 1.57 2.58
N PRO A 5 -42.86 0.38 3.17
CA PRO A 5 -43.20 0.23 4.59
C PRO A 5 -42.11 0.80 5.50
N ALA A 6 -42.53 1.49 6.57
CA ALA A 6 -41.68 2.21 7.53
C ALA A 6 -40.54 1.38 8.15
N THR A 7 -40.66 0.04 8.13
CA THR A 7 -39.64 -0.91 8.58
C THR A 7 -38.33 -0.79 7.78
N ASN A 8 -38.40 -0.53 6.46
CA ASN A 8 -37.20 -0.35 5.62
C ASN A 8 -36.42 0.93 5.94
N ARG A 9 -37.09 2.00 6.39
CA ARG A 9 -36.41 3.26 6.73
C ARG A 9 -35.65 3.18 8.06
N LYS A 10 -36.18 2.46 9.06
CA LYS A 10 -35.49 2.28 10.35
C LYS A 10 -34.26 1.38 10.22
N LEU A 11 -34.36 0.29 9.46
CA LEU A 11 -33.24 -0.59 9.16
C LEU A 11 -32.14 0.17 8.40
N SER A 12 -32.53 1.04 7.46
CA SER A 12 -31.62 1.95 6.77
C SER A 12 -30.95 2.97 7.71
N GLN A 13 -31.64 3.49 8.74
CA GLN A 13 -31.06 4.44 9.70
C GLN A 13 -30.07 3.79 10.67
N GLU A 14 -30.39 2.62 11.22
CA GLU A 14 -29.43 1.88 12.08
C GLU A 14 -28.20 1.42 11.29
N GLN A 15 -28.39 0.95 10.06
CA GLN A 15 -27.30 0.66 9.11
C GLN A 15 -26.47 1.92 8.84
N LEU A 16 -27.11 3.09 8.71
CA LEU A 16 -26.43 4.37 8.51
C LEU A 16 -25.58 4.79 9.72
N GLU A 17 -26.07 4.56 10.94
CA GLU A 17 -25.35 4.89 12.17
C GLU A 17 -24.17 3.97 12.39
N VAL A 18 -24.36 2.66 12.23
CA VAL A 18 -23.26 1.68 12.27
C VAL A 18 -22.22 2.01 11.20
N PHE A 19 -22.66 2.37 9.99
CA PHE A 19 -21.76 2.80 8.92
C PHE A 19 -21.06 4.13 9.23
N ARG A 20 -21.72 5.10 9.85
CA ARG A 20 -21.08 6.37 10.26
C ARG A 20 -19.95 6.15 11.27
N VAL A 21 -20.03 5.09 12.07
CA VAL A 21 -18.96 4.65 12.98
C VAL A 21 -17.91 3.79 12.26
N LEU A 22 -18.33 2.91 11.36
CA LEU A 22 -17.44 1.98 10.65
C LEU A 22 -16.61 2.67 9.54
N TYR A 23 -17.19 3.67 8.88
CA TYR A 23 -16.57 4.46 7.81
C TYR A 23 -15.26 5.15 8.23
N PRO A 24 -15.20 5.94 9.32
CA PRO A 24 -13.95 6.53 9.77
C PRO A 24 -12.96 5.45 10.23
N LEU A 25 -13.43 4.31 10.73
CA LEU A 25 -12.59 3.20 11.16
C LEU A 25 -11.91 2.51 9.96
N PHE A 26 -12.65 2.25 8.89
CA PHE A 26 -12.10 1.75 7.62
C PHE A 26 -11.17 2.77 6.96
N LYS A 27 -11.54 4.05 6.94
CA LYS A 27 -10.69 5.11 6.38
C LYS A 27 -9.37 5.23 7.14
N ASN A 28 -9.42 5.16 8.47
CA ASN A 28 -8.23 5.19 9.31
C ASN A 28 -7.37 3.94 9.13
N GLU A 29 -7.98 2.77 8.95
CA GLU A 29 -7.26 1.52 8.69
C GLU A 29 -6.53 1.55 7.33
N VAL A 30 -7.18 2.07 6.28
CA VAL A 30 -6.61 2.29 4.94
C VAL A 30 -5.43 3.29 5.00
N LEU A 31 -5.57 4.39 5.75
CA LEU A 31 -4.49 5.37 5.94
C LEU A 31 -3.32 4.81 6.75
N ARG A 32 -3.62 4.13 7.87
CA ARG A 32 -2.62 3.50 8.74
C ARG A 32 -1.80 2.44 8.00
N ARG A 33 -2.44 1.68 7.09
CA ARG A 33 -1.76 0.70 6.23
C ARG A 33 -0.85 1.35 5.19
N ARG A 34 -1.25 2.50 4.63
CA ARG A 34 -0.38 3.30 3.73
C ARG A 34 0.84 3.86 4.46
N GLU A 35 0.65 4.34 5.70
CA GLU A 35 1.76 4.79 6.53
C GLU A 35 2.71 3.64 6.89
N PHE A 36 2.18 2.45 7.17
CA PHE A 36 3.01 1.28 7.44
C PHE A 36 3.87 0.89 6.22
N MET A 37 3.30 0.87 5.01
CA MET A 37 4.04 0.66 3.76
C MET A 37 5.16 1.70 3.57
N SER A 38 4.85 2.98 3.83
CA SER A 38 5.83 4.08 3.72
C SER A 38 6.96 3.93 4.74
N ARG A 39 6.65 3.61 6.00
CA ARG A 39 7.68 3.42 7.03
C ARG A 39 8.53 2.17 6.77
N LEU A 40 7.94 1.08 6.29
CA LEU A 40 8.66 -0.16 6.01
C LEU A 40 9.61 -0.03 4.81
N SER A 41 9.15 0.63 3.74
CA SER A 41 10.00 0.94 2.58
C SER A 41 11.13 1.92 2.95
N ALA A 42 10.84 2.97 3.73
CA ALA A 42 11.86 3.90 4.20
C ALA A 42 12.90 3.22 5.11
N PHE A 43 12.46 2.37 6.05
CA PHE A 43 13.38 1.62 6.90
C PHE A 43 14.29 0.72 6.07
N TYR A 44 13.72 -0.01 5.11
CA TYR A 44 14.51 -0.88 4.24
C TYR A 44 15.54 -0.12 3.38
N ASP A 45 15.12 1.00 2.79
CA ASP A 45 15.99 1.89 2.01
C ASP A 45 17.16 2.41 2.85
N THR A 46 16.91 2.83 4.10
CA THR A 46 17.98 3.26 5.01
C THR A 46 18.96 2.14 5.34
N VAL A 47 18.50 0.90 5.51
CA VAL A 47 19.39 -0.24 5.75
C VAL A 47 20.24 -0.53 4.52
N LEU A 48 19.67 -0.48 3.31
CA LEU A 48 20.44 -0.70 2.10
C LEU A 48 21.47 0.42 1.86
N MET A 49 21.09 1.67 2.08
CA MET A 49 22.01 2.81 1.97
C MET A 49 23.16 2.72 2.98
N LEU A 50 22.87 2.30 4.21
CA LEU A 50 23.90 2.05 5.22
C LEU A 50 24.83 0.92 4.77
N LEU A 51 24.29 -0.16 4.19
CA LEU A 51 25.09 -1.26 3.65
C LEU A 51 26.00 -0.81 2.49
N ILE A 52 25.49 0.02 1.57
CA ILE A 52 26.31 0.61 0.49
C ILE A 52 27.42 1.46 1.10
N MET A 53 27.08 2.30 2.09
CA MET A 53 28.05 3.18 2.73
C MET A 53 29.15 2.40 3.45
N THR A 54 28.81 1.32 4.15
CA THR A 54 29.81 0.47 4.83
C THR A 54 30.68 -0.27 3.82
N ILE A 55 30.12 -0.79 2.73
CA ILE A 55 30.89 -1.43 1.66
C ILE A 55 31.87 -0.41 1.04
N VAL A 56 31.41 0.79 0.69
CA VAL A 56 32.27 1.83 0.08
C VAL A 56 33.34 2.33 1.05
N MET A 57 33.00 2.51 2.33
CA MET A 57 33.91 3.07 3.33
C MET A 57 34.95 2.07 3.86
N PHE A 58 34.60 0.78 3.92
CA PHE A 58 35.48 -0.29 4.43
C PHE A 58 36.02 -1.22 3.33
N SER A 59 35.82 -0.91 2.05
CA SER A 59 36.46 -1.59 0.91
C SER A 59 37.93 -1.20 0.80
N THR A 60 38.72 -1.57 1.80
CA THR A 60 40.17 -1.41 1.81
C THR A 60 40.90 -2.76 1.96
N GLY A 61 40.17 -3.88 1.97
CA GLY A 61 40.75 -5.23 2.07
C GLY A 61 40.02 -6.22 1.17
N HIS A 62 40.78 -7.15 0.56
CA HIS A 62 40.24 -8.22 -0.29
C HIS A 62 39.14 -8.98 0.48
N GLN A 63 37.91 -8.89 -0.02
CA GLN A 63 36.82 -9.69 0.52
C GLN A 63 36.97 -11.12 0.03
N ASN A 64 37.00 -12.06 0.98
CA ASN A 64 37.00 -13.48 0.66
C ASN A 64 35.78 -13.82 -0.21
N PHE A 65 35.99 -14.59 -1.28
CA PHE A 65 34.95 -15.01 -2.23
C PHE A 65 33.68 -15.54 -1.54
N THR A 66 33.84 -16.33 -0.47
CA THR A 66 32.74 -16.87 0.34
C THR A 66 31.91 -15.78 1.02
N MET A 67 32.55 -14.75 1.57
CA MET A 67 31.90 -13.63 2.26
C MET A 67 31.04 -12.82 1.27
N ARG A 68 31.55 -12.64 0.05
CA ARG A 68 30.87 -11.91 -1.03
C ARG A 68 29.59 -12.59 -1.49
N TRP A 69 29.65 -13.90 -1.73
CA TRP A 69 28.46 -14.68 -2.12
C TRP A 69 27.42 -14.79 -1.01
N LEU A 70 27.85 -14.84 0.26
CA LEU A 70 26.95 -14.73 1.41
C LEU A 70 26.27 -13.36 1.49
N GLY A 71 26.99 -12.28 1.22
CA GLY A 71 26.43 -10.94 1.17
C GLY A 71 25.38 -10.80 0.06
N ILE A 72 25.70 -11.25 -1.15
CA ILE A 72 24.79 -11.23 -2.30
C ILE A 72 23.54 -12.07 -2.01
N SER A 73 23.69 -13.29 -1.49
CA SER A 73 22.54 -14.15 -1.19
C SER A 73 21.65 -13.54 -0.10
N GLY A 74 22.25 -12.95 0.95
CA GLY A 74 21.53 -12.24 2.00
C GLY A 74 20.72 -11.05 1.46
N VAL A 75 21.32 -10.24 0.59
CA VAL A 75 20.65 -9.09 -0.05
C VAL A 75 19.50 -9.55 -0.95
N VAL A 76 19.70 -10.60 -1.75
CA VAL A 76 18.65 -11.16 -2.62
C VAL A 76 17.49 -11.73 -1.81
N ILE A 77 17.76 -12.52 -0.76
CA ILE A 77 16.73 -13.08 0.11
C ILE A 77 15.95 -11.97 0.81
N LEU A 78 16.64 -10.98 1.35
CA LEU A 78 16.03 -9.87 2.06
C LEU A 78 15.17 -9.01 1.12
N SER A 79 15.67 -8.72 -0.09
CA SER A 79 14.93 -7.99 -1.13
C SER A 79 13.66 -8.73 -1.55
N GLY A 80 13.76 -10.05 -1.80
CA GLY A 80 12.61 -10.88 -2.11
C GLY A 80 11.57 -10.91 -0.98
N PHE A 81 12.02 -10.99 0.27
CA PHE A 81 11.14 -10.95 1.43
C PHE A 81 10.38 -9.62 1.54
N VAL A 82 11.08 -8.49 1.35
CA VAL A 82 10.45 -7.15 1.37
C VAL A 82 9.49 -6.97 0.20
N ALA A 83 9.85 -7.43 -0.99
CA ALA A 83 8.93 -7.44 -2.14
C ALA A 83 7.64 -8.19 -1.81
N HIS A 84 7.74 -9.37 -1.19
CA HIS A 84 6.59 -10.15 -0.77
C HIS A 84 5.70 -9.38 0.22
N LEU A 85 6.29 -8.74 1.24
CA LEU A 85 5.54 -7.92 2.20
C LEU A 85 4.80 -6.75 1.53
N ILE A 86 5.43 -6.07 0.57
CA ILE A 86 4.81 -4.98 -0.19
C ILE A 86 3.61 -5.50 -0.99
N LEU A 87 3.76 -6.62 -1.70
CA LEU A 87 2.66 -7.22 -2.47
C LEU A 87 1.49 -7.65 -1.59
N GLU A 88 1.76 -8.37 -0.50
CA GLU A 88 0.67 -8.82 0.39
C GLU A 88 -0.10 -7.63 0.97
N GLN A 89 0.61 -6.59 1.43
CA GLN A 89 -0.03 -5.41 1.96
C GLN A 89 -0.83 -4.68 0.87
N ALA A 90 -0.33 -4.64 -0.37
CA ALA A 90 -1.04 -4.06 -1.50
C ALA A 90 -2.34 -4.81 -1.83
N ILE A 91 -2.30 -6.14 -1.82
CA ILE A 91 -3.48 -6.98 -2.04
C ILE A 91 -4.51 -6.76 -0.92
N ARG A 92 -4.08 -6.79 0.35
CA ARG A 92 -4.96 -6.53 1.51
C ARG A 92 -5.56 -5.11 1.49
N HIS A 93 -4.80 -4.13 1.02
CA HIS A 93 -5.28 -2.76 0.84
C HIS A 93 -6.30 -2.63 -0.29
N ARG A 94 -6.08 -3.32 -1.41
CA ARG A 94 -7.05 -3.39 -2.52
C ARG A 94 -8.36 -4.02 -2.08
N MET A 95 -8.32 -5.12 -1.34
CA MET A 95 -9.53 -5.76 -0.80
C MET A 95 -10.33 -4.84 0.13
N ALA A 96 -9.65 -4.12 1.03
CA ALA A 96 -10.31 -3.16 1.92
C ALA A 96 -10.93 -1.96 1.16
N LYS A 97 -10.24 -1.44 0.14
CA LYS A 97 -10.78 -0.39 -0.74
C LYS A 97 -12.00 -0.88 -1.53
N GLN A 98 -11.96 -2.11 -2.06
CA GLN A 98 -13.09 -2.68 -2.79
C GLN A 98 -14.34 -2.80 -1.91
N GLN A 99 -14.18 -3.33 -0.69
CA GLN A 99 -15.29 -3.43 0.27
C GLN A 99 -15.86 -2.05 0.63
N LEU A 100 -15.01 -1.03 0.79
CA LEU A 100 -15.45 0.34 1.04
C LEU A 100 -16.29 0.89 -0.12
N ILE A 101 -15.82 0.73 -1.36
CA ILE A 101 -16.49 1.26 -2.56
C ILE A 101 -17.83 0.55 -2.80
N GLU A 102 -17.91 -0.75 -2.53
CA GLU A 102 -19.15 -1.53 -2.64
C GLU A 102 -20.19 -1.03 -1.63
N LEU A 103 -19.78 -0.80 -0.38
CA LEU A 103 -20.64 -0.19 0.64
C LEU A 103 -21.06 1.25 0.27
N GLU A 104 -20.13 2.09 -0.21
CA GLU A 104 -20.44 3.46 -0.65
C GLU A 104 -21.44 3.47 -1.83
N ARG A 105 -21.39 2.45 -2.69
CA ARG A 105 -22.33 2.27 -3.81
C ARG A 105 -23.72 1.86 -3.34
N GLU A 106 -23.83 0.95 -2.38
CA GLU A 106 -25.12 0.53 -1.79
C GLU A 106 -25.84 1.70 -1.10
N ILE A 107 -25.09 2.62 -0.50
CA ILE A 107 -25.61 3.79 0.21
C ILE A 107 -26.03 4.92 -0.75
N GLY A 108 -25.60 4.87 -2.01
CA GLY A 108 -25.94 5.90 -3.00
C GLY A 108 -25.13 7.19 -2.87
N LEU A 109 -23.97 7.16 -2.21
CA LEU A 109 -23.06 8.33 -2.10
C LEU A 109 -22.55 8.84 -3.47
N TYR A 110 -22.57 7.96 -4.47
CA TYR A 110 -22.25 8.28 -5.87
C TYR A 110 -23.46 8.69 -6.70
N GLN A 111 -24.68 8.59 -6.16
CA GLN A 111 -25.90 9.05 -6.82
C GLN A 111 -26.14 10.53 -6.52
N GLU A 112 -26.74 11.23 -7.49
CA GLU A 112 -27.08 12.65 -7.35
C GLU A 112 -28.24 12.82 -6.36
N GLY A 113 -28.14 13.82 -5.48
CA GLY A 113 -29.24 14.19 -4.58
C GLY A 113 -29.22 13.60 -3.17
N TRP A 114 -28.17 12.86 -2.79
CA TRP A 114 -28.08 12.27 -1.45
C TRP A 114 -27.76 13.32 -0.34
N ILE A 115 -26.95 14.33 -0.65
CA ILE A 115 -26.57 15.41 0.29
C ILE A 115 -26.79 16.80 -0.32
N PHE A 116 -26.53 16.98 -1.61
CA PHE A 116 -26.73 18.24 -2.34
C PHE A 116 -27.63 18.02 -3.55
N SER A 117 -28.63 18.89 -3.71
CA SER A 117 -29.51 18.86 -4.89
C SER A 117 -28.68 19.12 -6.15
N GLY A 118 -28.60 18.13 -7.05
CA GLY A 118 -27.90 18.22 -8.33
C GLY A 118 -26.39 17.93 -8.32
N LYS A 119 -25.80 17.42 -7.22
CA LYS A 119 -24.40 16.96 -7.20
C LYS A 119 -24.27 15.65 -6.42
N SER A 120 -23.50 14.70 -6.95
CA SER A 120 -23.09 13.51 -6.20
C SER A 120 -22.13 13.92 -5.07
N ALA A 121 -22.22 13.25 -3.91
CA ALA A 121 -21.32 13.55 -2.79
C ALA A 121 -19.88 13.14 -3.10
N TYR A 122 -19.70 12.08 -3.91
CA TYR A 122 -18.42 11.68 -4.47
C TYR A 122 -18.44 11.64 -6.00
N PRO A 123 -17.33 12.02 -6.66
CA PRO A 123 -17.19 11.88 -8.10
C PRO A 123 -17.19 10.41 -8.53
N GLN A 124 -17.85 10.08 -9.64
CA GLN A 124 -17.91 8.70 -10.16
C GLN A 124 -16.53 8.11 -10.51
N HIS A 125 -15.55 8.93 -10.91
CA HIS A 125 -14.21 8.45 -11.27
C HIS A 125 -13.42 7.87 -10.08
N TRP A 126 -13.79 8.19 -8.83
CA TRP A 126 -13.15 7.60 -7.65
C TRP A 126 -13.44 6.11 -7.47
N GLN A 127 -14.51 5.59 -8.09
CA GLN A 127 -14.82 4.16 -8.08
C GLN A 127 -13.80 3.31 -8.83
N THR A 128 -13.03 3.91 -9.75
CA THR A 128 -12.09 3.19 -10.63
C THR A 128 -10.64 3.65 -10.45
N ASP A 129 -10.41 4.85 -9.91
CA ASP A 129 -9.06 5.40 -9.71
C ASP A 129 -8.14 4.53 -8.82
N TRP A 130 -8.71 3.77 -7.87
CA TRP A 130 -7.93 2.87 -7.01
C TRP A 130 -7.30 1.69 -7.75
N LEU A 131 -7.78 1.32 -8.95
CA LEU A 131 -7.18 0.30 -9.80
C LEU A 131 -5.83 0.76 -10.38
N SER A 132 -5.65 2.09 -10.51
CA SER A 132 -4.45 2.73 -11.03
C SER A 132 -3.42 3.07 -9.93
N ASP A 133 -3.36 2.28 -8.85
CA ASP A 133 -2.42 2.52 -7.74
C ASP A 133 -0.98 2.19 -8.19
N ARG A 134 -0.31 3.17 -8.83
CA ARG A 134 1.08 3.11 -9.32
C ARG A 134 2.12 3.06 -8.20
N SER A 135 1.71 3.35 -6.97
CA SER A 135 2.59 3.42 -5.80
C SER A 135 3.35 2.11 -5.55
N VAL A 136 2.68 0.96 -5.69
CA VAL A 136 3.30 -0.37 -5.52
C VAL A 136 4.40 -0.60 -6.57
N ALA A 137 4.16 -0.22 -7.82
CA ALA A 137 5.15 -0.32 -8.88
C ALA A 137 6.36 0.59 -8.61
N MET A 138 6.14 1.80 -8.08
CA MET A 138 7.24 2.67 -7.64
C MET A 138 8.07 2.04 -6.52
N TYR A 139 7.45 1.47 -5.49
CA TYR A 139 8.21 0.82 -4.40
C TYR A 139 9.02 -0.39 -4.90
N LEU A 140 8.44 -1.21 -5.77
CA LEU A 140 9.14 -2.37 -6.34
C LEU A 140 10.29 -1.95 -7.27
N THR A 141 10.12 -0.88 -8.04
CA THR A 141 11.18 -0.38 -8.94
C THR A 141 12.33 0.25 -8.16
N ILE A 142 12.05 1.02 -7.10
CA ILE A 142 13.11 1.51 -6.20
C ILE A 142 13.85 0.34 -5.54
N LEU A 143 13.09 -0.63 -5.03
CA LEU A 143 13.65 -1.85 -4.41
C LEU A 143 14.59 -2.60 -5.36
N THR A 144 14.16 -2.82 -6.60
CA THR A 144 14.98 -3.56 -7.59
C THR A 144 16.24 -2.80 -7.98
N VAL A 145 16.12 -1.48 -8.23
CA VAL A 145 17.26 -0.62 -8.56
C VAL A 145 18.29 -0.62 -7.42
N LEU A 146 17.84 -0.43 -6.18
CA LEU A 146 18.73 -0.37 -5.02
C LEU A 146 19.43 -1.71 -4.76
N THR A 147 18.68 -2.81 -4.88
CA THR A 147 19.21 -4.18 -4.78
C THR A 147 20.28 -4.44 -5.85
N ALA A 148 20.01 -4.06 -7.10
CA ALA A 148 20.97 -4.20 -8.20
C ALA A 148 22.23 -3.37 -7.93
N LEU A 149 22.08 -2.15 -7.41
CA LEU A 149 23.20 -1.28 -7.09
C LEU A 149 24.10 -1.85 -6.00
N VAL A 150 23.53 -2.46 -4.95
CA VAL A 150 24.30 -3.20 -3.92
C VAL A 150 25.07 -4.36 -4.52
N ILE A 151 24.43 -5.18 -5.37
CA ILE A 151 25.09 -6.32 -6.01
C ILE A 151 26.25 -5.83 -6.90
N CYS A 152 26.03 -4.79 -7.69
CA CYS A 152 27.09 -4.17 -8.50
C CYS A 152 28.23 -3.64 -7.63
N ALA A 153 27.94 -2.95 -6.53
CA ALA A 153 28.95 -2.44 -5.61
C ALA A 153 29.79 -3.58 -5.00
N MET A 154 29.16 -4.70 -4.62
CA MET A 154 29.88 -5.89 -4.14
C MET A 154 30.73 -6.56 -5.23
N LEU A 155 30.34 -6.48 -6.50
CA LEU A 155 31.12 -7.07 -7.61
C LEU A 155 32.32 -6.20 -8.02
N ILE A 156 32.17 -4.87 -7.97
CA ILE A 156 33.19 -3.90 -8.40
C ILE A 156 34.29 -3.73 -7.35
N ASN A 157 33.98 -3.93 -6.08
CA ASN A 157 34.92 -3.83 -4.96
C ASN A 157 35.38 -5.24 -4.51
N PRO A 158 36.47 -5.79 -5.08
CA PRO A 158 37.02 -7.09 -4.69
C PRO A 158 37.72 -7.07 -3.31
#